data_AF-A0A935ZRI7-F1
#
_entry.id   AF-A0A935ZRI7-F1
#
_cell.length_a   1.000
_cell.length_b   1.000
_cell.length_c   1.000
_cell.angle_alpha   90.00
_cell.angle_beta   90.00
_cell.angle_gamma   90.00
#
_symmetry.space_group_name_H-M   'P 1'
#
loop_
_entity.id
_entity.type
_entity.pdbx_description
1 polymer ?
#
loop_
_entity_poly.entity_id
_entity_poly.type
_entity_poly.pdbx_seq_one_letter_code
_entity_poly.pdbx_strand_id
1 'polypeptide(L)'
;MLQPCPECERPISDRAAVCPGCGFPCAEQRAELDAAASLQRDRASRTHVGETDCLRCLARGFRMIPDDEPEAGSFEWCEVCGHSGRVALVQSSRGYFAISPPTLDAFLRAACDELPLVAVRIGDDVPPPRYPLASQDGASPQDDDRESTAGGGG
;
A
#
# COMPACT_ATOMS: atom_id res chain seq x y z
N MET A 1 10.33 11.08 -35.01
CA MET A 1 8.98 11.32 -35.57
C MET A 1 8.65 12.81 -35.42
N LEU A 2 7.79 13.39 -36.27
CA LEU A 2 7.33 14.77 -36.07
C LEU A 2 5.99 14.75 -35.34
N GLN A 3 5.85 15.57 -34.31
CA GLN A 3 4.62 15.78 -33.54
C GLN A 3 4.22 17.25 -33.58
N PRO A 4 2.93 17.59 -33.46
CA PRO A 4 2.53 18.99 -33.32
C PRO A 4 2.99 19.55 -31.97
N CYS A 5 3.51 20.78 -31.98
CA CYS A 5 3.74 21.54 -30.74
C CYS A 5 2.38 21.76 -30.03
N PRO A 6 2.25 21.48 -28.72
CA PRO A 6 0.99 21.68 -27.99
C PRO A 6 0.47 23.12 -28.02
N GLU A 7 1.38 24.09 -28.15
CA GLU A 7 1.04 25.52 -28.04
C GLU A 7 0.80 26.20 -29.39
N CYS A 8 1.63 25.89 -30.39
CA CYS A 8 1.60 26.59 -31.68
C CYS A 8 1.33 25.66 -32.86
N GLU A 9 1.06 24.37 -32.60
CA GLU A 9 0.70 23.30 -33.55
C GLU A 9 1.71 23.01 -34.67
N ARG A 10 2.80 23.79 -34.76
CA ARG A 10 3.88 23.57 -35.73
C ARG A 10 4.52 22.20 -35.52
N PRO A 11 4.89 21.50 -36.61
CA PRO A 11 5.57 20.22 -36.51
C PRO A 11 6.95 20.40 -35.88
N ILE A 12 7.20 19.66 -34.80
CA ILE A 12 8.46 19.63 -34.07
C ILE A 12 8.94 18.18 -33.93
N SER A 13 10.23 17.99 -33.69
CA SER A 13 10.74 16.66 -33.34
C SER A 13 10.12 16.19 -32.02
N ASP A 14 9.76 14.91 -31.97
CA ASP A 14 9.44 14.15 -30.76
C ASP A 14 10.50 14.26 -29.64
N ARG A 15 11.75 14.54 -29.99
CA ARG A 15 12.87 14.70 -29.06
C ARG A 15 13.25 16.15 -28.77
N ALA A 16 12.52 17.12 -29.32
CA ALA A 16 12.80 18.53 -29.06
C ALA A 16 12.66 18.83 -27.56
N ALA A 17 13.66 19.51 -26.99
CA ALA A 17 13.60 20.00 -25.62
C ALA A 17 12.65 21.20 -25.51
N VAL A 18 12.73 22.09 -26.51
CA VAL A 18 11.94 23.32 -26.63
C VAL A 18 11.44 23.44 -28.07
N CYS A 19 10.23 23.97 -28.28
CA CYS A 19 9.70 24.27 -29.60
C CYS A 19 10.49 25.41 -30.25
N PRO A 20 11.11 25.23 -31.42
CA PRO A 20 11.86 26.28 -32.10
C PRO A 20 10.97 27.42 -32.62
N GLY A 21 9.66 27.21 -32.72
CA GLY A 21 8.72 28.21 -33.23
C GLY A 21 8.20 29.18 -32.16
N CYS A 22 7.91 28.69 -30.96
CA CYS A 22 7.28 29.50 -29.90
C CYS A 22 8.00 29.45 -28.55
N GLY A 23 9.05 28.64 -28.39
CA GLY A 23 9.78 28.53 -27.12
C GLY A 23 9.13 27.62 -26.07
N PHE A 24 8.08 26.89 -26.40
CA PHE A 24 7.39 25.99 -25.46
C PHE A 24 8.28 24.84 -24.96
N PRO A 25 8.32 24.52 -23.65
CA PRO A 25 9.21 23.49 -23.07
C PRO A 25 8.69 22.06 -23.29
N CYS A 26 8.85 21.54 -24.51
CA CYS A 26 8.33 20.23 -24.92
C CYS A 26 8.86 19.04 -24.10
N ALA A 27 10.09 19.09 -23.58
CA ALA A 27 10.62 18.02 -22.73
C ALA A 27 9.95 17.96 -21.36
N GLU A 28 9.70 19.11 -20.73
CA GLU A 28 9.05 19.20 -19.42
C GLU A 28 7.60 18.70 -19.52
N GLN A 29 6.85 19.22 -20.50
CA GLN A 29 5.46 18.80 -20.73
C GLN A 29 5.34 17.28 -20.96
N ARG A 30 6.30 16.67 -21.67
CA ARG A 30 6.31 15.23 -21.91
C ARG A 30 6.63 14.45 -20.63
N ALA A 31 7.60 14.92 -19.84
CA ALA A 31 7.90 14.33 -18.55
C ALA A 31 6.69 14.36 -17.60
N GLU A 32 5.92 15.44 -17.61
CA GLU A 32 4.67 15.56 -16.84
C GLU A 32 3.60 14.57 -17.30
N LEU A 33 3.37 14.45 -18.62
CA LEU A 33 2.43 13.50 -19.17
C LEU A 33 2.82 12.05 -18.87
N ASP A 34 4.11 11.72 -18.98
CA ASP A 34 4.64 10.40 -18.67
C ASP A 34 4.52 10.09 -17.17
N ALA A 35 4.76 11.08 -16.31
CA ALA A 35 4.58 10.97 -14.86
C ALA A 35 3.10 10.75 -14.50
N ALA A 36 2.18 11.52 -15.10
CA ALA A 36 0.74 11.37 -14.90
C ALA A 36 0.25 9.99 -15.37
N ALA A 37 0.68 9.54 -16.55
CA ALA A 37 0.35 8.20 -17.05
C ALA A 37 0.91 7.09 -16.16
N SER A 38 2.11 7.28 -15.60
CA SER A 38 2.71 6.34 -14.65
C SER A 38 1.94 6.28 -13.34
N LEU A 39 1.51 7.43 -12.81
CA LEU A 39 0.67 7.49 -11.62
C LEU A 39 -0.69 6.82 -11.84
N GLN A 40 -1.29 7.01 -13.02
CA GLN A 40 -2.55 6.36 -13.36
C GLN A 40 -2.41 4.83 -13.45
N ARG A 41 -1.32 4.33 -14.03
CA ARG A 41 -1.00 2.89 -14.04
C ARG A 41 -0.80 2.35 -12.63
N ASP A 42 -0.08 3.08 -11.77
CA ASP A 42 0.06 2.73 -10.36
C ASP A 42 -1.29 2.58 -9.68
N ARG A 43 -2.14 3.60 -9.78
CA ARG A 43 -3.50 3.61 -9.22
C ARG A 43 -4.32 2.41 -9.68
N ALA A 44 -4.30 2.11 -10.99
CA ALA A 44 -5.02 0.98 -11.56
C ALA A 44 -4.48 -0.40 -11.14
N SER A 45 -3.21 -0.48 -10.72
CA SER A 45 -2.58 -1.74 -10.30
C SER A 45 -2.84 -2.12 -8.83
N ARG A 46 -3.49 -1.25 -8.05
CA ARG A 46 -3.66 -1.43 -6.61
C ARG A 46 -4.55 -2.62 -6.29
N THR A 47 -4.04 -3.52 -5.46
CA THR A 47 -4.75 -4.72 -5.02
C THR A 47 -4.56 -4.92 -3.52
N HIS A 48 -5.65 -5.12 -2.79
CA HIS A 48 -5.59 -5.51 -1.38
C HIS A 48 -5.14 -6.97 -1.27
N VAL A 49 -4.02 -7.21 -0.59
CA VAL A 49 -3.36 -8.53 -0.55
C VAL A 49 -3.27 -9.12 0.87
N GLY A 50 -3.78 -8.43 1.87
CA GLY A 50 -3.83 -8.92 3.25
C GLY A 50 -3.65 -7.80 4.27
N GLU A 51 -3.06 -8.12 5.42
CA GLU A 51 -2.80 -7.18 6.50
C GLU A 51 -1.32 -7.13 6.85
N THR A 52 -0.91 -6.01 7.44
CA THR A 52 0.43 -5.82 7.98
C THR A 52 0.36 -5.05 9.30
N ASP A 53 1.49 -4.93 9.97
CA ASP A 53 1.58 -4.22 11.23
C ASP A 53 1.34 -2.72 11.06
N CYS A 54 0.52 -2.16 11.96
CA CYS A 54 0.37 -0.71 12.04
C CYS A 54 1.70 -0.08 12.44
N LEU A 55 2.31 0.69 11.53
CA LEU A 55 3.59 1.35 11.75
C LEU A 55 3.52 2.46 12.82
N ARG A 56 2.32 2.98 13.11
CA ARG A 56 2.10 4.03 14.12
C ARG A 56 2.17 3.50 15.55
N CYS A 57 1.52 2.37 15.82
CA CYS A 57 1.50 1.74 17.14
C CYS A 57 2.39 0.50 17.23
N LEU A 58 3.12 0.18 16.16
CA LEU A 58 4.03 -0.96 16.09
C LEU A 58 3.35 -2.28 16.48
N ALA A 59 2.17 -2.51 15.91
CA ALA A 59 1.32 -3.68 16.15
C ALA A 59 0.70 -3.83 17.54
N ARG A 60 0.73 -2.77 18.37
CA ARG A 60 0.17 -2.83 19.73
C ARG A 60 -1.32 -2.49 19.82
N GLY A 61 -1.86 -1.77 18.84
CA GLY A 61 -3.20 -1.20 18.93
C GLY A 61 -3.30 0.09 19.76
N PHE A 62 -2.24 0.46 20.48
CA PHE A 62 -2.14 1.67 21.30
C PHE A 62 -0.70 2.21 21.31
N ARG A 63 -0.50 3.47 21.71
CA ARG A 63 0.81 4.05 21.98
C ARG A 63 0.93 4.42 23.45
N MET A 64 2.13 4.30 24.01
CA MET A 64 2.42 4.89 25.31
C MET A 64 2.63 6.38 25.13
N ILE A 65 2.06 7.17 26.04
CA ILE A 65 2.31 8.61 26.10
C ILE A 65 3.70 8.81 26.71
N PRO A 66 4.60 9.53 26.01
CA PRO A 66 5.99 9.67 26.43
C PRO A 66 6.10 10.49 27.74
N ASP A 67 7.22 10.33 28.43
CA ASP A 67 7.39 10.85 29.79
C ASP A 67 7.45 12.40 29.88
N ASP A 68 7.61 13.08 28.74
CA ASP A 68 7.63 14.54 28.62
C ASP A 68 6.24 15.18 28.41
N GLU A 69 5.19 14.36 28.30
CA GLU A 69 3.79 14.80 28.16
C GLU A 69 3.07 14.77 29.52
N PRO A 70 2.04 15.60 29.73
CA PRO A 70 1.32 15.71 31.02
C PRO A 70 0.65 14.41 31.48
N GLU A 71 0.45 13.45 30.58
CA GLU A 71 -0.17 12.15 30.83
C GLU A 71 0.85 10.99 30.74
N ALA A 72 2.12 11.28 31.00
CA ALA A 72 3.23 10.32 31.06
C ALA A 72 2.86 9.02 31.79
N GLY A 73 3.22 7.88 31.19
CA GLY A 73 2.93 6.55 31.72
C GLY A 73 1.53 6.00 31.41
N SER A 74 0.66 6.79 30.78
CA SER A 74 -0.62 6.31 30.25
C SER A 74 -0.51 5.85 28.79
N PHE A 75 -1.63 5.41 28.20
CA PHE A 75 -1.68 4.98 26.80
C PHE A 75 -2.84 5.64 26.07
N GLU A 76 -2.65 5.86 24.77
CA GLU A 76 -3.70 6.28 23.85
C GLU A 76 -3.99 5.17 22.84
N TRP A 77 -5.27 4.96 22.55
CA TRP A 77 -5.69 4.00 21.53
C TRP A 77 -5.31 4.48 20.13
N CYS A 78 -4.83 3.58 19.28
CA CYS A 78 -4.34 3.94 17.95
C CYS A 78 -5.49 3.99 16.93
N GLU A 79 -5.97 5.20 16.64
CA GLU A 79 -7.05 5.45 15.69
C GLU A 79 -6.70 5.01 14.25
N VAL A 80 -5.41 5.05 13.87
CA VAL A 80 -4.95 4.64 12.53
C VAL A 80 -5.32 3.19 12.21
N CYS A 81 -5.28 2.30 13.21
CA CYS A 81 -5.57 0.87 13.04
C CYS A 81 -6.93 0.46 13.62
N GLY A 82 -7.73 1.41 14.13
CA GLY A 82 -8.95 1.07 14.88
C GLY A 82 -8.66 0.15 16.07
N HIS A 83 -7.52 0.34 16.73
CA HIS A 83 -7.07 -0.40 17.92
C HIS A 83 -6.66 -1.86 17.69
N SER A 84 -6.68 -2.35 16.44
CA SER A 84 -6.32 -3.72 16.10
C SER A 84 -4.80 -4.00 16.11
N GLY A 85 -3.99 -2.96 15.97
CA GLY A 85 -2.55 -3.11 15.68
C GLY A 85 -2.26 -3.51 14.23
N ARG A 86 -3.28 -3.72 13.39
CA ARG A 86 -3.15 -4.12 11.98
C ARG A 86 -3.72 -3.07 11.04
N VAL A 87 -3.16 -3.02 9.85
CA VAL A 87 -3.61 -2.15 8.75
C VAL A 87 -3.62 -2.95 7.46
N ALA A 88 -4.38 -2.49 6.47
CA ALA A 88 -4.47 -3.16 5.20
C ALA A 88 -3.15 -3.07 4.43
N LEU A 89 -2.73 -4.19 3.85
CA LEU A 89 -1.59 -4.30 2.96
C LEU A 89 -2.07 -4.25 1.52
N VAL A 90 -1.63 -3.23 0.80
CA VAL A 90 -1.98 -3.04 -0.62
C VAL A 90 -0.72 -3.15 -1.46
N GLN A 91 -0.77 -3.99 -2.49
CA GLN A 91 0.26 -4.09 -3.52
C GLN A 91 -0.09 -3.14 -4.67
N SER A 92 0.91 -2.44 -5.21
CA SER A 92 0.83 -1.74 -6.49
C SER A 92 2.11 -1.96 -7.30
N SER A 93 2.15 -1.47 -8.53
CA SER A 93 3.36 -1.46 -9.36
C SER A 93 4.53 -0.65 -8.78
N ARG A 94 4.33 0.12 -7.71
CA ARG A 94 5.37 0.88 -6.98
C ARG A 94 5.78 0.24 -5.65
N GLY A 95 5.29 -0.97 -5.38
CA GLY A 95 5.58 -1.74 -4.17
C GLY A 95 4.37 -1.87 -3.24
N TYR A 96 4.65 -2.03 -1.95
CA TYR A 96 3.66 -2.30 -0.91
C TYR A 96 3.36 -1.08 -0.05
N PHE A 97 2.10 -0.96 0.34
CA PHE A 97 1.57 0.14 1.14
C PHE A 97 0.81 -0.38 2.35
N ALA A 98 1.02 0.27 3.49
CA ALA A 98 0.21 0.13 4.70
C ALA A 98 -0.87 1.21 4.68
N ILE A 99 -2.14 0.79 4.66
CA ILE A 99 -3.30 1.67 4.52
C ILE A 99 -4.21 1.50 5.73
N SER A 100 -4.58 2.61 6.38
CA SER A 100 -5.57 2.55 7.46
C SER A 100 -6.91 1.99 6.95
N PRO A 101 -7.60 1.13 7.71
CA PRO A 101 -8.91 0.61 7.35
C PRO A 101 -9.92 1.66 6.85
N PRO A 102 -10.09 2.84 7.50
CA PRO A 102 -11.06 3.84 7.04
C PRO A 102 -10.73 4.47 5.67
N THR A 103 -9.50 4.34 5.18
CA THR A 103 -9.09 4.93 3.89
C THR A 103 -8.84 3.89 2.79
N LEU A 104 -8.96 2.60 3.11
CA LEU A 104 -8.68 1.51 2.17
C LEU A 104 -9.50 1.61 0.89
N ASP A 105 -10.83 1.78 1.02
CA ASP A 105 -11.71 1.82 -0.15
C ASP A 105 -11.42 3.01 -1.07
N ALA A 106 -11.16 4.18 -0.49
CA ALA A 106 -10.81 5.38 -1.26
C ALA A 106 -9.47 5.21 -1.99
N PHE A 107 -8.49 4.57 -1.32
CA PHE A 107 -7.17 4.29 -1.88
C PHE A 107 -7.24 3.31 -3.06
N LEU A 108 -8.02 2.23 -2.93
CA LEU A 108 -8.22 1.22 -3.97
C LEU A 108 -9.01 1.77 -5.17
N ARG A 109 -10.01 2.61 -4.93
CA ARG A 109 -10.82 3.24 -6.00
C ARG A 109 -10.12 4.37 -6.74
N ALA A 110 -8.87 4.68 -6.37
CA ALA A 110 -8.13 5.82 -6.90
C ALA A 110 -8.89 7.15 -6.77
N ALA A 111 -9.76 7.27 -5.76
CA ALA A 111 -10.61 8.43 -5.53
C ALA A 111 -9.88 9.57 -4.79
N CYS A 112 -8.59 9.40 -4.51
CA CYS A 112 -7.73 10.40 -3.88
C CYS A 112 -6.63 10.81 -4.84
N ASP A 113 -6.56 12.11 -5.14
CA ASP A 113 -5.49 12.66 -5.98
C ASP A 113 -4.15 12.71 -5.27
N GLU A 114 -4.17 12.88 -3.95
CA GLU A 114 -3.02 12.75 -3.07
C GLU A 114 -3.13 11.49 -2.21
N LEU A 115 -1.99 10.89 -1.84
CA LEU A 115 -1.98 9.81 -0.87
C LEU A 115 -2.58 10.36 0.44
N PRO A 116 -3.63 9.76 1.01
CA PRO A 116 -4.07 10.18 2.33
C PRO A 116 -2.89 10.03 3.30
N LEU A 117 -2.78 10.92 4.30
CA LEU A 117 -1.72 10.94 5.33
C LEU A 117 -1.44 9.59 6.02
N VAL A 118 -2.36 8.63 5.85
CA VAL A 118 -2.39 7.28 6.43
C VAL A 118 -2.02 6.17 5.43
N ALA A 119 -1.61 6.51 4.21
CA ALA A 119 -1.04 5.58 3.23
C ALA A 119 0.50 5.66 3.25
N VAL A 120 1.15 4.67 3.87
CA VAL A 120 2.60 4.64 4.02
C VAL A 120 3.19 3.60 3.08
N ARG A 121 4.08 4.01 2.16
CA ARG A 121 4.87 3.05 1.38
C ARG A 121 5.83 2.33 2.32
N ILE A 122 5.78 1.00 2.31
CA ILE A 122 6.59 0.14 3.18
C ILE A 122 7.88 -0.29 2.47
N GLY A 123 7.83 -0.48 1.15
CA GLY A 123 8.97 -0.92 0.34
C GLY A 123 8.54 -1.72 -0.88
N ASP A 124 9.49 -2.41 -1.49
CA ASP A 124 9.26 -3.29 -2.64
C ASP A 124 8.91 -4.72 -2.21
N ASP A 125 9.19 -5.07 -0.95
CA ASP A 125 8.85 -6.36 -0.33
C ASP A 125 7.90 -6.18 0.86
N VAL A 126 7.15 -7.24 1.20
CA VAL A 126 6.30 -7.27 2.39
C VAL A 126 7.19 -7.51 3.62
N PRO A 127 7.20 -6.62 4.64
CA PRO A 127 7.95 -6.89 5.85
C PRO A 127 7.33 -8.08 6.59
N PRO A 128 8.14 -8.94 7.23
CA PRO A 128 7.61 -9.98 8.09
C PRO A 128 6.82 -9.32 9.23
N PRO A 129 5.63 -9.85 9.57
CA PRO A 129 4.85 -9.29 10.66
C PRO A 129 5.56 -9.57 12.00
N ARG A 130 5.51 -8.63 12.94
CA ARG A 130 6.07 -8.79 14.30
C ARG A 130 5.32 -9.84 15.11
N TYR A 131 4.05 -10.04 14.79
CA TYR A 131 3.20 -11.04 15.42
C TYR A 131 2.51 -11.87 14.35
N PRO A 132 2.22 -13.16 14.60
CA PRO A 132 1.51 -14.00 13.64
C PRO A 132 0.20 -13.36 13.16
N LEU A 133 -0.10 -13.50 11.88
CA LEU A 133 -1.40 -13.17 11.33
C LEU A 133 -2.37 -14.29 11.69
N ALA A 134 -3.60 -13.94 12.08
CA ALA A 134 -4.59 -14.88 12.63
C ALA A 134 -5.10 -15.95 11.64
N SER A 135 -4.51 -16.07 10.44
CA SER A 135 -5.04 -16.87 9.34
C SER A 135 -3.97 -17.51 8.45
N GLN A 136 -2.86 -18.02 9.01
CA GLN A 136 -1.90 -18.82 8.25
C GLN A 136 -1.62 -20.23 8.80
N ASP A 137 -2.34 -20.68 9.83
CA ASP A 137 -2.29 -22.07 10.30
C ASP A 137 -3.61 -22.78 9.99
N GLY A 138 -3.83 -23.02 8.70
CA GLY A 138 -4.89 -23.89 8.18
C GLY A 138 -4.45 -25.34 8.02
N ALA A 139 -3.53 -25.84 8.87
CA ALA A 139 -3.28 -27.27 8.97
C ALA A 139 -4.20 -27.84 10.06
N SER A 140 -5.44 -28.14 9.67
CA SER A 140 -6.31 -29.00 10.48
C SER A 140 -5.55 -30.29 10.80
N PRO A 141 -5.55 -30.77 12.06
CA PRO A 141 -5.13 -32.13 12.35
C PRO A 141 -6.00 -33.06 11.49
N GLN A 142 -5.38 -33.85 10.62
CA GLN A 142 -6.05 -35.00 10.04
C GLN A 142 -6.26 -35.97 11.21
N ASP A 143 -7.51 -36.09 11.66
CA ASP A 143 -7.93 -37.21 12.48
C ASP A 143 -7.75 -38.47 11.61
N ASP A 144 -6.60 -39.13 11.80
CA ASP A 144 -6.29 -40.44 11.23
C ASP A 144 -7.23 -41.47 11.87
N ASP A 145 -8.28 -41.80 11.12
CA ASP A 145 -9.21 -42.88 11.38
C ASP A 145 -8.50 -44.24 11.27
N ARG A 146 -8.78 -45.13 12.23
CA ARG A 146 -8.55 -46.60 12.27
C ARG A 146 -7.16 -47.11 12.65
N GLU A 147 -7.07 -47.62 13.88
CA GLU A 147 -6.93 -49.07 14.08
C GLU A 147 -7.34 -49.48 15.50
N SER A 148 -8.40 -50.28 15.64
CA SER A 148 -8.67 -51.03 16.87
C SER A 148 -9.07 -52.44 16.47
N THR A 149 -8.03 -53.26 16.37
CA THR A 149 -8.07 -54.71 16.36
C THR A 149 -8.50 -55.19 17.75
N ALA A 150 -9.70 -55.75 17.85
CA ALA A 150 -10.11 -56.53 19.01
C ALA A 150 -10.32 -57.98 18.57
N GLY A 151 -9.22 -58.72 18.58
CA GLY A 151 -9.22 -60.18 18.59
C GLY A 151 -8.96 -60.70 20.00
N GLY A 152 -9.87 -61.53 20.50
CA GLY A 152 -9.54 -62.74 21.26
C GLY A 152 -9.39 -62.67 22.78
N GLY A 153 -10.12 -63.56 23.47
CA GLY A 153 -9.59 -64.32 24.60
C GLY A 153 -10.43 -64.31 25.88
N GLY A 154 -11.08 -65.44 26.19
CA GLY A 154 -11.70 -65.71 27.48
C GLY A 154 -12.77 -66.79 27.40
#